data_AF-A0AA90VHR6-F1
#
_entry.id   AF-A0AA90VHR6-F1
#
_cell.length_a   1.000
_cell.length_b   1.000
_cell.length_c   1.000
_cell.angle_alpha   90.00
_cell.angle_beta   90.00
_cell.angle_gamma   90.00
#
_symmetry.space_group_name_H-M   'P 1'
#
loop_
_entity.id
_entity.type
_entity.pdbx_description
1 polymer ?
#
loop_
_entity_poly.entity_id
_entity_poly.type
_entity_poly.pdbx_seq_one_letter_code
_entity_poly.pdbx_strand_id
1 'polypeptide(L)'
;MTAIDTTPSQVATSALQAIPFGSIIGGPLKACIEAQAMAAQTSWQFIQEVGLNTDPNTGQKEAVNVSFQFMQNGRMVQLNVPLLTIVPIPYIAIRDVDINFKANISASSSSVSEQSNSSSADVGVEASLGGRIGPFRVNAKMNASYSSKKDSKATQESKYSVEYTMDVAVKAGQDSMPAGLAKVLELLGSSLDVSDPEGTLEVSARELTLPNEKNAKVTLIATYKNNKGIFEPKSIKINGVTGNVSDDSVVFELTEAKEYTVVAGKKEVNVKVHPAESDTKTDTPIS
;
A
#
# COMPACT_ATOMS: atom_id res chain seq x y z
N MET A 1 -60.36 -39.45 -1.08
CA MET A 1 -59.27 -38.54 -1.48
C MET A 1 -58.36 -38.41 -0.27
N THR A 2 -57.24 -39.12 -0.25
CA THR A 2 -56.27 -39.09 0.86
C THR A 2 -55.58 -37.73 0.88
N ALA A 3 -55.56 -37.07 2.05
CA ALA A 3 -54.89 -35.79 2.22
C ALA A 3 -53.38 -35.96 1.95
N ILE A 4 -52.82 -35.10 1.10
CA ILE A 4 -51.38 -35.05 0.84
C ILE A 4 -50.69 -34.58 2.12
N ASP A 5 -49.79 -35.39 2.66
CA ASP A 5 -48.98 -35.02 3.83
C ASP A 5 -48.00 -33.91 3.44
N THR A 6 -48.26 -32.70 3.92
CA THR A 6 -47.46 -31.49 3.63
C THR A 6 -46.32 -31.29 4.64
N THR A 7 -46.19 -32.16 5.65
CA THR A 7 -45.17 -32.06 6.71
C THR A 7 -43.75 -32.02 6.17
N PRO A 8 -43.33 -32.86 5.19
CA PRO A 8 -41.98 -32.76 4.62
C PRO A 8 -41.72 -31.41 3.93
N SER A 9 -42.72 -30.86 3.24
CA SER A 9 -42.63 -29.56 2.59
C SER A 9 -42.54 -28.42 3.61
N GLN A 10 -43.27 -28.51 4.73
CA GLN A 10 -43.19 -27.54 5.82
C GLN A 10 -41.84 -27.59 6.53
N VAL A 11 -41.30 -28.79 6.79
CA VAL A 11 -39.97 -28.96 7.40
C VAL A 11 -38.87 -28.43 6.48
N ALA A 12 -38.92 -28.71 5.19
CA ALA A 12 -37.98 -28.17 4.21
C ALA A 12 -38.06 -26.64 4.12
N THR A 13 -39.27 -26.08 4.12
CA THR A 13 -39.48 -24.61 4.09
C THR A 13 -38.92 -23.94 5.33
N SER A 14 -39.19 -24.50 6.51
CA SER A 14 -38.65 -24.00 7.79
C SER A 14 -37.13 -24.12 7.87
N ALA A 15 -36.56 -25.22 7.36
CA ALA A 15 -35.11 -25.43 7.32
C ALA A 15 -34.42 -24.44 6.37
N LEU A 16 -35.00 -24.15 5.20
CA LEU A 16 -34.49 -23.12 4.28
C LEU A 16 -34.57 -21.70 4.87
N GLN A 17 -35.64 -21.39 5.61
CA GLN A 17 -35.78 -20.09 6.30
C GLN A 17 -34.80 -19.92 7.46
N ALA A 18 -34.33 -21.03 8.06
CA ALA A 18 -33.34 -21.01 9.14
C ALA A 18 -31.90 -20.80 8.64
N ILE A 19 -31.63 -20.83 7.33
CA ILE A 19 -30.29 -20.62 6.77
C ILE A 19 -29.89 -19.15 6.93
N PRO A 20 -28.81 -18.83 7.67
CA PRO A 20 -28.38 -17.45 7.88
C PRO A 20 -27.60 -16.93 6.66
N PHE A 21 -28.29 -16.70 5.54
CA PHE A 21 -27.69 -16.24 4.28
C PHE A 21 -26.84 -14.97 4.44
N GLY A 22 -27.24 -14.06 5.33
CA GLY A 22 -26.46 -12.86 5.64
C GLY A 22 -25.07 -13.16 6.19
N SER A 23 -24.94 -14.14 7.08
CA SER A 23 -23.64 -14.56 7.63
C SER A 23 -22.84 -15.40 6.62
N ILE A 24 -23.54 -16.25 5.84
CA ILE A 24 -22.94 -17.14 4.85
C ILE A 24 -22.34 -16.38 3.66
N ILE A 25 -22.97 -15.28 3.25
CA ILE A 25 -22.48 -14.43 2.15
C ILE A 25 -21.59 -13.31 2.71
N GLY A 26 -22.00 -12.72 3.83
CA GLY A 26 -21.29 -11.59 4.44
C GLY A 26 -19.91 -11.94 4.98
N GLY A 27 -19.73 -13.14 5.53
CA GLY A 27 -18.43 -13.60 6.05
C GLY A 27 -17.33 -13.61 4.98
N PRO A 28 -17.51 -14.36 3.88
CA PRO A 28 -16.56 -14.37 2.77
C PRO A 28 -16.34 -13.00 2.12
N LEU A 29 -17.41 -12.21 1.92
CA LEU A 29 -17.27 -10.86 1.37
C LEU A 29 -16.45 -9.94 2.28
N LYS A 30 -16.70 -9.99 3.60
CA LYS A 30 -15.92 -9.24 4.59
C LYS A 30 -14.45 -9.68 4.57
N ALA A 31 -14.18 -10.98 4.53
CA ALA A 31 -12.81 -11.50 4.44
C ALA A 31 -12.10 -11.02 3.16
N CYS A 32 -12.81 -10.93 2.03
CA CYS A 32 -12.25 -10.38 0.80
C CYS A 32 -11.89 -8.89 0.93
N ILE A 33 -12.76 -8.09 1.57
CA ILE A 33 -12.49 -6.66 1.83
C ILE A 33 -11.26 -6.51 2.74
N GLU A 34 -11.18 -7.29 3.81
CA GLU A 34 -10.03 -7.28 4.73
C GLU A 34 -8.73 -7.70 4.02
N ALA A 35 -8.79 -8.73 3.18
CA ALA A 35 -7.65 -9.17 2.38
C ALA A 35 -7.19 -8.08 1.38
N GLN A 36 -8.13 -7.38 0.73
CA GLN A 36 -7.83 -6.26 -0.16
C GLN A 36 -7.22 -5.06 0.58
N ALA A 37 -7.72 -4.75 1.77
CA ALA A 37 -7.16 -3.69 2.61
C ALA A 37 -5.71 -4.03 3.03
N MET A 38 -5.46 -5.28 3.44
CA MET A 38 -4.12 -5.76 3.78
C MET A 38 -3.18 -5.69 2.57
N ALA A 39 -3.63 -6.13 1.39
CA ALA A 39 -2.87 -6.04 0.16
C ALA A 39 -2.48 -4.58 -0.18
N ALA A 40 -3.44 -3.66 -0.11
CA ALA A 40 -3.19 -2.24 -0.35
C ALA A 40 -2.21 -1.64 0.68
N GLN A 41 -2.33 -2.04 1.95
CA GLN A 41 -1.41 -1.63 3.01
C GLN A 41 0.00 -2.14 2.75
N THR A 42 0.17 -3.39 2.29
CA THR A 42 1.47 -3.94 1.90
C THR A 42 2.09 -3.17 0.74
N SER A 43 1.32 -2.85 -0.31
CA SER A 43 1.81 -2.01 -1.41
C SER A 43 2.23 -0.63 -0.93
N TRP A 44 1.46 -0.02 -0.03
CA TRP A 44 1.78 1.29 0.55
C TRP A 44 3.05 1.23 1.41
N GLN A 45 3.17 0.24 2.29
CA GLN A 45 4.37 0.02 3.11
C GLN A 45 5.60 -0.16 2.23
N PHE A 46 5.50 -0.97 1.18
CA PHE A 46 6.58 -1.16 0.23
C PHE A 46 7.03 0.17 -0.40
N ILE A 47 6.10 1.00 -0.87
CA ILE A 47 6.40 2.31 -1.43
C ILE A 47 7.07 3.23 -0.39
N GLN A 48 6.61 3.20 0.85
CA GLN A 48 7.14 4.05 1.92
C GLN A 48 8.54 3.64 2.38
N GLU A 49 8.80 2.33 2.47
CA GLU A 49 10.05 1.78 2.98
C GLU A 49 11.13 1.70 1.91
N VAL A 50 10.76 1.38 0.66
CA VAL A 50 11.69 1.14 -0.44
C VAL A 50 11.73 2.34 -1.39
N GLY A 51 10.60 2.98 -1.63
CA GLY A 51 10.46 4.03 -2.63
C GLY A 51 10.79 5.43 -2.16
N LEU A 52 10.79 5.69 -0.85
CA LEU A 52 10.98 7.03 -0.28
C LEU A 52 12.07 7.02 0.80
N ASN A 53 12.90 8.06 0.79
CA ASN A 53 13.79 8.39 1.89
C ASN A 53 13.18 9.53 2.70
N THR A 54 13.29 9.47 4.03
CA THR A 54 12.79 10.53 4.91
C THR A 54 13.96 11.26 5.54
N ASP A 55 14.07 12.57 5.31
CA ASP A 55 15.07 13.39 6.00
C ASP A 55 14.76 13.43 7.49
N PRO A 56 15.66 12.96 8.37
CA PRO A 56 15.43 12.89 9.82
C PRO A 56 15.27 14.27 10.48
N ASN A 57 15.72 15.35 9.84
CA ASN A 57 15.66 16.70 10.42
C ASN A 57 14.42 17.47 10.00
N THR A 58 13.94 17.27 8.76
CA THR A 58 12.84 18.04 8.17
C THR A 58 11.56 17.23 8.02
N GLY A 59 11.64 15.90 8.09
CA GLY A 59 10.51 15.00 7.83
C GLY A 59 10.06 14.98 6.36
N GLN A 60 10.78 15.67 5.46
CA GLN A 60 10.48 15.63 4.04
C GLN A 60 10.78 14.24 3.47
N LYS A 61 9.87 13.79 2.59
CA LYS A 61 10.00 12.51 1.89
C LYS A 61 10.43 12.76 0.47
N GLU A 62 11.58 12.21 0.11
CA GLU A 62 12.12 12.27 -1.24
C GLU A 62 12.09 10.89 -1.88
N ALA A 63 11.84 10.81 -3.19
CA ALA A 63 11.89 9.55 -3.90
C ALA A 63 13.32 8.99 -3.91
N VAL A 64 13.45 7.69 -3.66
CA VAL A 64 14.72 6.98 -3.80
C VAL A 64 15.03 6.85 -5.28
N ASN A 65 16.06 7.55 -5.74
CA ASN A 65 16.56 7.47 -7.11
C ASN A 65 17.79 6.56 -7.19
N VAL A 66 17.85 5.75 -8.23
CA VAL A 66 19.00 4.94 -8.63
C VAL A 66 19.74 5.67 -9.74
N SER A 67 21.06 5.75 -9.62
CA SER A 67 21.93 6.36 -10.62
C SER A 67 22.71 5.30 -11.38
N PHE A 68 22.52 5.22 -12.70
CA PHE A 68 23.30 4.37 -13.59
C PHE A 68 24.33 5.23 -14.32
N GLN A 69 25.61 4.87 -14.21
CA GLN A 69 26.67 5.51 -15.00
C GLN A 69 27.04 4.61 -16.17
N PHE A 70 27.06 5.16 -17.37
CA PHE A 70 27.46 4.43 -18.58
C PHE A 70 28.13 5.34 -19.59
N MET A 71 28.83 4.73 -20.56
CA MET A 71 29.48 5.45 -21.64
C MET A 71 28.50 5.70 -22.78
N GLN A 72 28.31 6.95 -23.17
CA GLN A 72 27.54 7.37 -24.33
C GLN A 72 28.37 8.31 -25.20
N ASN A 73 28.58 7.96 -26.48
CA ASN A 73 29.35 8.77 -27.44
C ASN A 73 30.75 9.17 -26.93
N GLY A 74 31.41 8.27 -26.18
CA GLY A 74 32.75 8.51 -25.62
C GLY A 74 32.78 9.38 -24.35
N ARG A 75 31.61 9.75 -23.79
CA ARG A 75 31.50 10.49 -22.52
C ARG A 75 30.77 9.64 -21.48
N MET A 76 31.23 9.70 -20.23
CA MET A 76 30.50 9.13 -19.10
C MET A 76 29.27 9.99 -18.83
N VAL A 77 28.09 9.36 -18.86
CA VAL A 77 26.81 9.98 -18.53
C VAL A 77 26.17 9.24 -17.37
N GLN A 78 25.40 9.96 -16.56
CA GLN A 78 24.65 9.40 -15.45
C GLN A 78 23.15 9.56 -15.69
N LEU A 79 22.43 8.45 -15.62
CA LEU A 79 20.98 8.40 -15.70
C LEU A 79 20.40 8.22 -14.30
N ASN A 80 19.57 9.17 -13.87
CA ASN A 80 18.90 9.11 -12.57
C ASN A 80 17.44 8.68 -12.76
N VAL A 81 17.07 7.56 -12.14
CA VAL A 81 15.74 6.95 -12.30
C VAL A 81 15.16 6.59 -10.93
N PRO A 82 13.90 6.95 -10.62
CA PRO A 82 13.27 6.53 -9.37
C PRO A 82 13.17 5.00 -9.26
N LEU A 83 13.54 4.45 -8.11
CA LEU A 83 13.60 3.00 -7.86
C LEU A 83 12.25 2.31 -8.11
N LEU A 84 11.14 2.99 -7.78
CA LEU A 84 9.78 2.48 -7.99
C LEU A 84 9.42 2.21 -9.45
N THR A 85 10.17 2.76 -10.41
CA THR A 85 9.95 2.49 -11.84
C THR A 85 10.63 1.20 -12.32
N ILE A 86 11.59 0.69 -11.54
CA ILE A 86 12.42 -0.47 -11.90
C ILE A 86 12.01 -1.70 -11.08
N VAL A 87 11.51 -1.47 -9.87
CA VAL A 87 11.16 -2.54 -8.93
C VAL A 87 9.68 -2.91 -9.06
N PRO A 88 9.34 -4.20 -9.24
CA PRO A 88 7.94 -4.63 -9.28
C PRO A 88 7.29 -4.41 -7.91
N ILE A 89 6.23 -3.59 -7.88
CA ILE A 89 5.47 -3.33 -6.66
C ILE A 89 4.46 -4.48 -6.47
N PRO A 90 4.41 -5.14 -5.30
CA PRO A 90 3.43 -6.19 -5.03
C PRO A 90 2.02 -5.58 -5.07
N TYR A 91 1.16 -6.13 -5.93
CA TYR A 91 -0.24 -5.73 -6.06
C TYR A 91 -1.11 -6.96 -6.29
N ILE A 92 -2.15 -7.13 -5.47
CA ILE A 92 -3.11 -8.24 -5.61
C ILE A 92 -4.53 -7.70 -5.47
N ALA A 93 -5.34 -7.94 -6.49
CA ALA A 93 -6.74 -7.54 -6.54
C ALA A 93 -7.63 -8.79 -6.59
N ILE A 94 -8.68 -8.81 -5.77
CA ILE A 94 -9.74 -9.83 -5.85
C ILE A 94 -10.67 -9.38 -6.98
N ARG A 95 -10.70 -10.15 -8.07
CA ARG A 95 -11.57 -9.88 -9.22
C ARG A 95 -12.92 -10.54 -9.07
N ASP A 96 -12.90 -11.86 -8.81
CA ASP A 96 -14.10 -12.67 -8.71
C ASP A 96 -14.08 -13.49 -7.42
N VAL A 97 -15.25 -13.53 -6.76
CA VAL A 97 -15.51 -14.35 -5.58
C VAL A 97 -16.67 -15.27 -5.91
N ASP A 98 -16.39 -16.55 -6.12
CA ASP A 98 -17.40 -17.57 -6.37
C ASP A 98 -17.76 -18.24 -5.02
N ILE A 99 -18.99 -17.99 -4.55
CA ILE A 99 -19.51 -18.57 -3.30
C ILE A 99 -20.48 -19.69 -3.67
N ASN A 100 -20.05 -20.95 -3.49
CA ASN A 100 -20.92 -22.10 -3.70
C ASN A 100 -21.47 -22.59 -2.35
N PHE A 101 -22.79 -22.57 -2.24
CA PHE A 101 -23.50 -23.03 -1.05
C PHE A 101 -24.23 -24.34 -1.34
N LYS A 102 -23.87 -25.41 -0.62
CA LYS A 102 -24.55 -26.70 -0.70
C LYS A 102 -25.15 -27.06 0.65
N ALA A 103 -26.48 -27.09 0.71
CA ALA A 103 -27.24 -27.55 1.87
C ALA A 103 -27.84 -28.94 1.60
N ASN A 104 -27.60 -29.89 2.50
CA ASN A 104 -28.29 -31.17 2.50
C ASN A 104 -29.29 -31.21 3.66
N ILE A 105 -30.59 -31.11 3.33
CA ILE A 105 -31.68 -31.14 4.30
C ILE A 105 -32.21 -32.57 4.37
N SER A 106 -31.84 -33.31 5.41
CA SER A 106 -32.45 -34.61 5.72
C SER A 106 -33.60 -34.40 6.71
N ALA A 107 -34.84 -34.66 6.27
CA ALA A 107 -36.03 -34.62 7.11
C ALA A 107 -36.55 -36.05 7.35
N SER A 108 -36.64 -36.46 8.62
CA SER A 108 -37.37 -37.66 9.04
C SER A 108 -38.55 -37.25 9.90
N SER A 109 -39.75 -37.67 9.53
CA SER A 109 -41.00 -37.38 10.25
C SER A 109 -41.17 -38.38 11.41
N SER A 110 -41.41 -37.88 12.62
CA SER A 110 -41.92 -38.69 13.72
C SER A 110 -43.05 -37.93 14.43
N SER A 111 -44.29 -38.37 14.24
CA SER A 111 -45.44 -37.93 15.02
C SER A 111 -45.72 -38.95 16.13
N VAL A 112 -45.25 -38.69 17.36
CA VAL A 112 -45.81 -39.32 18.57
C VAL A 112 -45.96 -38.24 19.64
N SER A 113 -47.20 -37.83 19.86
CA SER A 113 -47.64 -37.10 21.04
C SER A 113 -48.03 -38.11 22.12
N GLU A 114 -47.19 -38.34 23.13
CA GLU A 114 -47.59 -39.13 24.30
C GLU A 114 -48.16 -38.21 25.40
N GLN A 115 -49.49 -38.15 25.45
CA GLN A 115 -50.23 -37.55 26.55
C GLN A 115 -50.19 -38.48 27.76
N SER A 116 -49.28 -38.24 28.69
CA SER A 116 -49.19 -38.99 29.95
C SER A 116 -50.03 -38.32 31.04
N ASN A 117 -51.30 -38.73 31.17
CA ASN A 117 -52.07 -38.51 32.40
C ASN A 117 -51.73 -39.63 33.39
N SER A 118 -51.30 -39.29 34.61
CA SER A 118 -51.35 -40.23 35.72
C SER A 118 -51.68 -39.53 37.03
N SER A 119 -52.91 -39.72 37.49
CA SER A 119 -53.39 -39.33 38.82
C SER A 119 -53.13 -40.46 39.83
N SER A 120 -52.58 -40.06 40.97
CA SER A 120 -52.64 -40.58 42.35
C SER A 120 -52.60 -42.09 42.67
N ALA A 121 -51.64 -42.46 43.53
CA ALA A 121 -51.88 -43.37 44.66
C ALA A 121 -50.84 -43.13 45.77
N ASP A 122 -51.29 -42.51 46.85
CA ASP A 122 -50.66 -42.46 48.18
C ASP A 122 -50.37 -43.86 48.71
N VAL A 123 -49.12 -44.16 49.07
CA VAL A 123 -48.77 -45.14 50.12
C VAL A 123 -47.49 -44.68 50.80
N GLY A 124 -47.60 -44.16 52.03
CA GLY A 124 -46.48 -43.81 52.88
C GLY A 124 -45.91 -45.02 53.61
N VAL A 125 -44.58 -45.09 53.72
CA VAL A 125 -43.86 -45.70 54.85
C VAL A 125 -42.50 -44.99 55.00
N GLU A 126 -42.28 -44.47 56.20
CA GLU A 126 -41.09 -43.82 56.72
C GLU A 126 -40.16 -44.88 57.34
N ALA A 127 -38.89 -44.97 56.93
CA ALA A 127 -37.89 -45.79 57.64
C ALA A 127 -36.46 -45.27 57.40
N SER A 128 -35.96 -44.55 58.40
CA SER A 128 -34.57 -44.14 58.59
C SER A 128 -33.78 -45.26 59.30
N LEU A 129 -32.72 -45.80 58.68
CA LEU A 129 -31.85 -46.81 59.31
C LEU A 129 -30.37 -46.54 59.03
N GLY A 130 -29.78 -45.65 59.83
CA GLY A 130 -28.33 -45.53 59.99
C GLY A 130 -27.87 -46.33 61.22
N GLY A 131 -27.03 -47.35 61.02
CA GLY A 131 -26.48 -48.21 62.09
C GLY A 131 -25.06 -47.84 62.48
N ARG A 132 -24.75 -47.90 63.79
CA ARG A 132 -23.44 -47.59 64.39
C ARG A 132 -22.85 -48.90 64.93
N ILE A 133 -21.66 -49.32 64.46
CA ILE A 133 -20.95 -50.51 64.96
C ILE A 133 -19.70 -50.04 65.71
N GLY A 134 -19.76 -50.07 67.05
CA GLY A 134 -18.64 -49.68 67.92
C GLY A 134 -18.30 -48.17 67.89
N PRO A 135 -17.07 -47.76 68.26
CA PRO A 135 -16.69 -46.34 68.32
C PRO A 135 -16.62 -45.65 66.95
N PHE A 136 -16.88 -46.34 65.84
CA PHE A 136 -16.90 -45.79 64.49
C PHE A 136 -18.34 -45.63 63.95
N ARG A 137 -18.63 -44.47 63.32
CA ARG A 137 -19.91 -44.20 62.64
C ARG A 137 -19.81 -44.62 61.17
N VAL A 138 -20.71 -45.48 60.71
CA VAL A 138 -20.77 -45.93 59.31
C VAL A 138 -21.90 -45.19 58.59
N ASN A 139 -21.57 -44.45 57.53
CA ASN A 139 -22.56 -43.85 56.62
C ASN A 139 -22.76 -44.78 55.43
N ALA A 140 -23.88 -45.51 55.38
CA ALA A 140 -24.27 -46.30 54.21
C ALA A 140 -25.03 -45.41 53.22
N LYS A 141 -24.33 -44.88 52.19
CA LYS A 141 -25.00 -44.34 50.99
C LYS A 141 -25.33 -45.50 50.06
N MET A 142 -26.54 -46.02 50.17
CA MET A 142 -27.07 -47.02 49.25
C MET A 142 -27.63 -46.31 48.02
N ASN A 143 -26.85 -46.26 46.93
CA ASN A 143 -27.37 -45.88 45.61
C ASN A 143 -28.16 -47.07 45.05
N ALA A 144 -29.43 -47.16 45.42
CA ALA A 144 -30.38 -48.06 44.78
C ALA A 144 -30.96 -47.38 43.52
N SER A 145 -30.17 -47.31 42.43
CA SER A 145 -30.72 -47.03 41.11
C SER A 145 -31.43 -48.29 40.61
N TYR A 146 -32.73 -48.38 40.93
CA TYR A 146 -33.62 -49.35 40.33
C TYR A 146 -33.76 -49.00 38.83
N SER A 147 -32.85 -49.53 38.02
CA SER A 147 -32.91 -49.47 36.56
C SER A 147 -34.04 -50.39 36.08
N SER A 148 -35.28 -49.92 36.20
CA SER A 148 -36.37 -50.41 35.36
C SER A 148 -36.01 -50.03 33.93
N LYS A 149 -35.41 -50.97 33.18
CA LYS A 149 -35.34 -50.91 31.73
C LYS A 149 -36.77 -51.02 31.20
N LYS A 150 -37.50 -49.91 31.24
CA LYS A 150 -38.64 -49.69 30.37
C LYS A 150 -38.01 -49.37 29.02
N ASP A 151 -38.08 -50.36 28.15
CA ASP A 151 -37.60 -50.34 26.79
C ASP A 151 -38.30 -49.18 26.03
N SER A 152 -37.69 -48.01 26.09
CA SER A 152 -38.08 -46.87 25.27
C SER A 152 -37.69 -47.23 23.84
N LYS A 153 -38.65 -47.77 23.09
CA LYS A 153 -38.68 -47.71 21.61
C LYS A 153 -38.86 -46.26 21.11
N ALA A 154 -38.17 -45.31 21.73
CA ALA A 154 -38.09 -43.90 21.36
C ALA A 154 -36.67 -43.54 20.89
N THR A 155 -35.95 -44.52 20.35
CA THR A 155 -34.62 -44.33 19.72
C THR A 155 -34.56 -44.95 18.32
N GLN A 156 -35.67 -45.44 17.79
CA GLN A 156 -35.80 -45.67 16.34
C GLN A 156 -36.19 -44.32 15.70
N GLU A 157 -35.23 -43.72 15.00
CA GLU A 157 -35.40 -42.62 14.04
C GLU A 157 -35.80 -41.25 14.58
N SER A 158 -34.85 -40.57 15.20
CA SER A 158 -34.82 -39.10 15.18
C SER A 158 -33.38 -38.63 14.94
N LYS A 159 -32.96 -38.67 13.67
CA LYS A 159 -31.74 -38.02 13.21
C LYS A 159 -32.11 -36.84 12.33
N TYR A 160 -32.27 -35.68 12.96
CA TYR A 160 -32.23 -34.40 12.27
C TYR A 160 -30.77 -34.05 12.03
N SER A 161 -30.25 -34.29 10.84
CA SER A 161 -28.93 -33.81 10.42
C SER A 161 -29.10 -32.92 9.20
N VAL A 162 -28.94 -31.61 9.40
CA VAL A 162 -28.73 -30.68 8.29
C VAL A 162 -27.23 -30.46 8.19
N GLU A 163 -26.63 -31.05 7.16
CA GLU A 163 -25.21 -30.88 6.88
C GLU A 163 -25.04 -29.74 5.87
N TYR A 164 -24.19 -28.78 6.21
CA TYR A 164 -23.88 -27.62 5.37
C TYR A 164 -22.40 -27.67 4.98
N THR A 165 -22.14 -27.60 3.67
CA THR A 165 -20.77 -27.44 3.15
C THR A 165 -20.70 -26.12 2.38
N MET A 166 -19.71 -25.30 2.70
CA MET A 166 -19.46 -24.02 2.04
C MET A 166 -18.12 -24.09 1.31
N ASP A 167 -18.18 -23.96 -0.02
CA ASP A 167 -17.00 -23.92 -0.88
C ASP A 167 -16.83 -22.49 -1.39
N VAL A 168 -15.81 -21.79 -0.88
CA VAL A 168 -15.45 -20.43 -1.33
C VAL A 168 -14.26 -20.54 -2.26
N ALA A 169 -14.45 -20.19 -3.53
CA ALA A 169 -13.37 -20.09 -4.51
C ALA A 169 -13.06 -18.61 -4.76
N VAL A 170 -11.88 -18.17 -4.35
CA VAL A 170 -11.40 -16.81 -4.59
C VAL A 170 -10.44 -16.84 -5.78
N LYS A 171 -10.80 -16.16 -6.86
CA LYS A 171 -9.89 -15.94 -8.00
C LYS A 171 -9.21 -14.60 -7.79
N ALA A 172 -8.03 -14.65 -7.18
CA ALA A 172 -7.18 -13.48 -7.03
C ALA A 172 -6.22 -13.40 -8.22
N GLY A 173 -6.09 -12.20 -8.80
CA GLY A 173 -5.18 -11.93 -9.90
C GLY A 173 -4.33 -10.72 -9.58
N GLN A 174 -3.13 -10.68 -10.17
CA GLN A 174 -2.44 -9.41 -10.32
C GLN A 174 -3.09 -8.70 -11.50
N ASP A 175 -3.92 -7.70 -11.22
CA ASP A 175 -4.35 -6.80 -12.29
C ASP A 175 -3.14 -5.99 -12.78
N SER A 176 -3.18 -5.57 -14.05
CA SER A 176 -2.20 -4.59 -14.52
C SER A 176 -2.27 -3.34 -13.63
N MET A 177 -1.13 -2.71 -13.36
CA MET A 177 -1.04 -1.52 -12.49
C MET A 177 -2.24 -0.58 -12.68
N PRO A 178 -2.89 -0.10 -11.58
CA PRO A 178 -3.98 0.86 -11.71
C PRO A 178 -3.56 2.03 -12.59
N ALA A 179 -4.41 2.41 -13.56
CA ALA A 179 -4.05 3.36 -14.62
C ALA A 179 -3.47 4.69 -14.09
N GLY A 180 -3.92 5.16 -12.93
CA GLY A 180 -3.38 6.36 -12.28
C GLY A 180 -1.94 6.19 -11.78
N LEU A 181 -1.60 5.03 -11.21
CA LEU A 181 -0.24 4.71 -10.80
C LEU A 181 0.65 4.49 -12.02
N ALA A 182 0.17 3.76 -13.03
CA ALA A 182 0.88 3.58 -14.29
C ALA A 182 1.18 4.93 -14.96
N LYS A 183 0.23 5.89 -14.92
CA LYS A 183 0.42 7.22 -15.50
C LYS A 183 1.42 8.07 -14.71
N VAL A 184 1.40 7.99 -13.39
CA VAL A 184 2.40 8.65 -12.54
C VAL A 184 3.78 8.05 -12.78
N LEU A 185 3.89 6.73 -12.88
CA LEU A 185 5.14 6.04 -13.18
C LEU A 185 5.63 6.31 -14.62
N GLU A 186 4.72 6.46 -15.59
CA GLU A 186 5.04 6.86 -16.97
C GLU A 186 5.55 8.31 -17.02
N LEU A 187 4.88 9.24 -16.33
CA LEU A 187 5.31 10.63 -16.25
C LEU A 187 6.65 10.76 -15.51
N LEU A 188 6.84 10.04 -14.40
CA LEU A 188 8.11 9.99 -13.67
C LEU A 188 9.22 9.31 -14.48
N GLY A 189 8.88 8.28 -15.26
CA GLY A 189 9.80 7.60 -16.17
C GLY A 189 10.12 8.42 -17.43
N SER A 190 9.31 9.42 -17.79
CA SER A 190 9.61 10.35 -18.89
C SER A 190 10.52 11.51 -18.49
N SER A 191 10.67 11.75 -17.18
CA SER A 191 11.56 12.77 -16.60
C SER A 191 12.98 12.25 -16.36
N LEU A 192 13.51 11.43 -17.26
CA LEU A 192 14.88 10.93 -17.19
C LEU A 192 15.86 12.11 -17.39
N ASP A 193 16.36 12.67 -16.29
CA ASP A 193 17.44 13.65 -16.36
C ASP A 193 18.76 12.90 -16.58
N VAL A 194 19.39 13.18 -17.73
CA VAL A 194 20.73 12.70 -18.04
C VAL A 194 21.71 13.76 -17.53
N SER A 195 22.40 13.45 -16.44
CA SER A 195 23.35 14.35 -15.80
C SER A 195 24.79 13.90 -16.04
N ASP A 196 25.74 14.83 -16.04
CA ASP A 196 27.17 14.50 -15.98
C ASP A 196 27.51 14.01 -14.56
N PRO A 197 28.23 12.88 -14.38
CA PRO A 197 28.66 12.40 -13.05
C PRO A 197 29.42 13.43 -12.20
N GLU A 198 30.04 14.43 -12.84
CA GLU A 198 30.76 15.52 -12.18
C GLU A 198 29.93 16.81 -12.04
N GLY A 199 28.66 16.78 -12.45
CA GLY A 199 27.78 17.95 -12.53
C GLY A 199 28.00 18.77 -13.81
N THR A 200 27.04 19.63 -14.14
CA THR A 200 27.07 20.50 -15.32
C THR A 200 27.02 21.95 -14.88
N LEU A 201 28.06 22.71 -15.21
CA LEU A 201 28.13 24.16 -15.03
C LEU A 201 27.95 24.83 -16.40
N GLU A 202 26.89 25.63 -16.51
CA GLU A 202 26.56 26.41 -17.69
C GLU A 202 26.61 27.90 -17.37
N VAL A 203 27.05 28.69 -18.34
CA VAL A 203 27.14 30.14 -18.26
C VAL A 203 26.45 30.75 -19.48
N SER A 204 25.80 31.90 -19.31
CA SER A 204 25.03 32.56 -20.38
C SER A 204 25.90 32.96 -21.57
N ALA A 205 27.17 33.28 -21.34
CA ALA A 205 28.15 33.53 -22.37
C ALA A 205 29.58 33.28 -21.85
N ARG A 206 30.49 32.89 -22.75
CA ARG A 206 31.93 32.78 -22.48
C ARG A 206 32.70 34.04 -22.82
N GLU A 207 32.12 34.88 -23.67
CA GLU A 207 32.67 36.17 -24.06
C GLU A 207 31.57 37.21 -23.88
N LEU A 208 31.90 38.27 -23.14
CA LEU A 208 31.00 39.36 -22.80
C LEU A 208 31.68 40.68 -23.14
N THR A 209 30.90 41.68 -23.53
CA THR A 209 31.41 43.02 -23.81
C THR A 209 30.93 43.99 -22.74
N LEU A 210 31.86 44.72 -22.13
CA LEU A 210 31.58 45.78 -21.17
C LEU A 210 31.26 47.07 -21.95
N PRO A 211 30.08 47.67 -21.76
CA PRO A 211 29.72 48.93 -22.42
C PRO A 211 30.70 50.08 -22.11
N ASN A 212 30.88 51.01 -23.03
CA ASN A 212 31.71 52.22 -22.84
C ASN A 212 30.94 53.32 -22.08
N GLU A 213 30.52 53.01 -20.85
CA GLU A 213 29.79 53.94 -19.98
C GLU A 213 30.45 54.06 -18.60
N LYS A 214 30.27 55.22 -17.94
CA LYS A 214 30.75 55.43 -16.57
C LYS A 214 30.00 54.46 -15.64
N ASN A 215 30.73 53.56 -14.97
CA ASN A 215 30.18 52.44 -14.17
C ASN A 215 29.40 51.40 -14.97
N ALA A 216 29.82 51.11 -16.21
CA ALA A 216 29.24 50.04 -17.00
C ALA A 216 29.30 48.68 -16.25
N LYS A 217 28.23 47.90 -16.40
CA LYS A 217 28.08 46.57 -15.84
C LYS A 217 27.63 45.62 -16.95
N VAL A 218 28.15 44.40 -16.94
CA VAL A 218 27.65 43.32 -17.78
C VAL A 218 27.16 42.17 -16.91
N THR A 219 26.02 41.61 -17.30
CA THR A 219 25.36 40.54 -16.55
C THR A 219 25.82 39.18 -17.07
N LEU A 220 26.30 38.34 -16.16
CA LEU A 220 26.61 36.93 -16.40
C LEU A 220 25.64 36.08 -15.56
N ILE A 221 24.90 35.18 -16.23
CA ILE A 221 24.04 34.21 -15.53
C ILE A 221 24.76 32.86 -15.57
N ALA A 222 24.87 32.22 -14.41
CA ALA A 222 25.45 30.89 -14.29
C ALA A 222 24.47 29.93 -13.62
N THR A 223 24.41 28.71 -14.13
CA THR A 223 23.52 27.65 -13.65
C THR A 223 24.35 26.40 -13.41
N TYR A 224 24.15 25.76 -12.27
CA TYR A 224 24.87 24.54 -11.91
C TYR A 224 23.91 23.46 -11.45
N LYS A 225 23.94 22.31 -12.13
CA LYS A 225 23.32 21.07 -11.68
C LYS A 225 24.40 20.15 -11.10
N ASN A 226 24.19 19.64 -9.89
CA ASN A 226 25.08 18.67 -9.28
C ASN A 226 24.94 17.29 -9.94
N ASN A 227 25.72 16.31 -9.45
CA ASN A 227 25.67 14.93 -9.96
C ASN A 227 24.33 14.21 -9.73
N LYS A 228 23.40 14.79 -8.98
CA LYS A 228 22.04 14.26 -8.80
C LYS A 228 21.02 14.92 -9.74
N GLY A 229 21.45 15.86 -10.59
CA GLY A 229 20.58 16.66 -11.44
C GLY A 229 19.88 17.81 -10.71
N ILE A 230 20.26 18.09 -9.46
CA ILE A 230 19.63 19.12 -8.62
C ILE A 230 20.37 20.45 -8.82
N PHE A 231 19.62 21.54 -8.98
CA PHE A 231 20.20 22.88 -9.04
C PHE A 231 20.76 23.31 -7.69
N GLU A 232 22.01 23.75 -7.67
CA GLU A 232 22.69 24.23 -6.46
C GLU A 232 23.28 25.62 -6.69
N PRO A 233 22.46 26.67 -6.89
CA PRO A 233 22.94 28.01 -7.22
C PRO A 233 23.90 28.57 -6.16
N LYS A 234 23.68 28.26 -4.88
CA LYS A 234 24.55 28.70 -3.76
C LYS A 234 25.98 28.15 -3.82
N SER A 235 26.23 27.11 -4.61
CA SER A 235 27.56 26.53 -4.79
C SER A 235 28.40 27.28 -5.83
N ILE A 236 27.77 28.08 -6.69
CA ILE A 236 28.42 28.81 -7.78
C ILE A 236 29.16 30.02 -7.22
N LYS A 237 30.45 30.15 -7.53
CA LYS A 237 31.29 31.24 -7.06
C LYS A 237 32.18 31.80 -8.16
N ILE A 238 32.38 33.10 -8.11
CA ILE A 238 33.43 33.83 -8.84
C ILE A 238 34.28 34.53 -7.80
N ASN A 239 35.61 34.38 -7.88
CA ASN A 239 36.48 35.00 -6.91
C ASN A 239 36.40 36.53 -6.99
N GLY A 240 36.07 37.18 -5.87
CA GLY A 240 35.96 38.64 -5.78
C GLY A 240 34.69 39.26 -6.39
N VAL A 241 33.69 38.46 -6.80
CA VAL A 241 32.39 38.97 -7.29
C VAL A 241 31.26 38.34 -6.50
N THR A 242 30.40 39.17 -5.93
CA THR A 242 29.18 38.70 -5.25
C THR A 242 28.11 38.40 -6.28
N GLY A 243 27.64 37.16 -6.32
CA GLY A 243 26.50 36.75 -7.14
C GLY A 243 25.18 36.87 -6.38
N ASN A 244 24.13 37.26 -7.08
CA ASN A 244 22.76 37.27 -6.56
C ASN A 244 22.04 36.00 -7.04
N VAL A 245 21.55 35.19 -6.11
CA VAL A 245 20.76 33.99 -6.44
C VAL A 245 19.41 34.44 -7.01
N SER A 246 19.08 33.93 -8.19
CA SER A 246 17.80 34.12 -8.87
C SER A 246 17.29 32.74 -9.29
N ASP A 247 16.29 32.24 -8.57
CA ASP A 247 15.72 30.89 -8.74
C ASP A 247 16.81 29.80 -8.76
N ASP A 248 16.97 29.10 -9.88
CA ASP A 248 17.93 28.00 -10.08
C ASP A 248 19.33 28.46 -10.49
N SER A 249 19.54 29.77 -10.64
CA SER A 249 20.77 30.36 -11.19
C SER A 249 21.37 31.45 -10.28
N VAL A 250 22.59 31.86 -10.59
CA VAL A 250 23.25 33.00 -9.96
C VAL A 250 23.56 34.04 -11.02
N VAL A 251 23.20 35.28 -10.73
CA VAL A 251 23.46 36.46 -11.55
C VAL A 251 24.66 37.20 -10.99
N PHE A 252 25.71 37.35 -11.79
CA PHE A 252 26.89 38.12 -11.48
C PHE A 252 26.89 39.43 -12.29
N GLU A 253 27.12 40.55 -11.61
CA GLU A 253 27.39 41.84 -12.25
C GLU A 253 28.91 42.04 -12.35
N LEU A 254 29.44 42.02 -13.58
CA LEU A 254 30.86 42.19 -13.84
C LEU A 254 31.13 43.64 -14.27
N THR A 255 32.12 44.27 -13.65
CA THR A 255 32.44 45.70 -13.86
C THR A 255 33.81 45.93 -14.48
N GLU A 256 34.66 44.90 -14.57
CA GLU A 256 36.04 45.00 -15.06
C GLU A 256 36.20 44.14 -16.31
N ALA A 257 36.91 44.67 -17.30
CA ALA A 257 37.31 43.91 -18.48
C ALA A 257 38.49 42.99 -18.13
N LYS A 258 38.18 41.77 -17.68
CA LYS A 258 39.16 40.73 -17.37
C LYS A 258 38.56 39.33 -17.57
N GLU A 259 39.40 38.32 -17.36
CA GLU A 259 38.95 36.92 -17.32
C GLU A 259 38.45 36.58 -15.91
N TYR A 260 37.26 36.00 -15.85
CA TYR A 260 36.63 35.52 -14.63
C TYR A 260 36.48 34.00 -14.69
N THR A 261 36.87 33.31 -13.63
CA THR A 261 36.66 31.87 -13.50
C THR A 261 35.44 31.61 -12.63
N VAL A 262 34.42 31.01 -13.23
CA VAL A 262 33.21 30.53 -12.56
C VAL A 262 33.48 29.11 -12.08
N VAL A 263 33.32 28.85 -10.79
CA VAL A 263 33.58 27.55 -10.17
C VAL A 263 32.30 27.05 -9.50
N ALA A 264 31.96 25.78 -9.75
CA ALA A 264 30.91 25.07 -9.04
C ALA A 264 31.22 23.56 -9.00
N GLY A 265 31.23 22.97 -7.79
CA GLY A 265 31.62 21.57 -7.60
C GLY A 265 33.02 21.29 -8.11
N LYS A 266 33.15 20.39 -9.10
CA LYS A 266 34.41 20.04 -9.78
C LYS A 266 34.59 20.74 -11.13
N LYS A 267 33.63 21.55 -11.56
CA LYS A 267 33.64 22.21 -12.88
C LYS A 267 34.12 23.66 -12.75
N GLU A 268 34.89 24.07 -13.74
CA GLU A 268 35.39 25.44 -13.89
C GLU A 268 35.10 25.92 -15.32
N VAL A 269 34.62 27.15 -15.46
CA VAL A 269 34.38 27.80 -16.75
C VAL A 269 34.97 29.20 -16.73
N ASN A 270 35.84 29.49 -17.69
CA ASN A 270 36.38 30.83 -17.88
C ASN A 270 35.46 31.67 -18.76
N VAL A 271 35.23 32.90 -18.33
CA VAL A 271 34.44 33.92 -19.03
C VAL A 271 35.31 35.15 -19.22
N LYS A 272 35.47 35.58 -20.46
CA LYS A 272 36.26 36.77 -20.82
C LYS A 272 35.36 37.96 -21.01
N VAL A 273 35.67 39.06 -20.33
CA VAL A 273 34.99 40.35 -20.50
C VAL A 273 35.93 41.29 -21.26
N HIS A 274 35.51 41.72 -22.45
CA HIS A 274 36.24 42.67 -23.29
C HIS A 274 35.64 44.07 -23.15
N PRO A 275 36.43 45.16 -23.22
CA PRO A 275 35.86 46.49 -23.37
C PRO A 275 35.18 46.62 -24.74
N ALA A 276 34.11 47.39 -24.83
CA ALA A 276 33.52 47.73 -26.13
C ALA A 276 34.56 48.47 -27.00
N GLU A 277 34.76 48.01 -28.23
CA GLU A 277 35.62 48.71 -29.18
C GLU A 277 35.07 50.12 -29.42
N SER A 278 35.95 51.13 -29.39
CA SER A 278 35.56 52.47 -29.80
C SER A 278 35.45 52.49 -31.32
N ASP A 279 34.25 52.74 -31.84
CA ASP A 279 34.02 53.05 -33.25
C ASP A 279 34.78 54.34 -33.61
N THR A 280 36.07 54.23 -33.90
CA THR A 280 36.81 55.24 -34.61
C THR A 280 36.52 55.06 -36.09
N LYS A 281 35.32 55.49 -36.50
CA LYS A 281 35.10 55.87 -37.89
C LYS A 281 36.08 57.00 -38.21
N THR A 282 37.16 56.63 -38.87
CA THR A 282 38.05 57.56 -39.57
C THR A 282 37.25 58.13 -40.73
N ASP A 283 36.53 59.22 -40.46
CA ASP A 283 36.06 60.13 -41.50
C ASP A 283 37.29 60.64 -42.23
N THR A 284 37.57 60.03 -43.38
CA THR A 284 38.55 60.55 -44.33
C THR A 284 37.84 61.69 -45.08
N PRO A 285 38.28 62.96 -44.98
CA PRO A 285 37.68 64.02 -45.76
C PRO A 285 38.06 63.80 -47.23
N ILE A 286 37.06 63.58 -48.07
CA ILE A 286 37.22 63.55 -49.53
C ILE A 286 37.37 65.01 -49.96
N SER A 287 38.59 65.39 -50.33
CA SER A 287 38.92 66.62 -51.07
C SER A 287 38.60 66.46 -52.56
#